data_AF-A0A934ZMI5-F1
#
_entry.id   AF-A0A934ZMI5-F1
#
_cell.length_a   1.000
_cell.length_b   1.000
_cell.length_c   1.000
_cell.angle_alpha   90.00
_cell.angle_beta   90.00
_cell.angle_gamma   90.00
#
_symmetry.space_group_name_H-M   'P 1'
#
loop_
_entity.id
_entity.type
_entity.pdbx_description
1 polymer ?
#
loop_
_entity_poly.entity_id
_entity_poly.type
_entity_poly.pdbx_seq_one_letter_code
_entity_poly.pdbx_strand_id
1 'polypeptide(L)'
;MKFRGAKPSLVSSQVRNTAAWALAGPTEDAAHSWRKALVSAEEIPHGHDGDGAYLRLLLAAHHATVATFVPTDFDSHIRFHAWQRCETVADLRVAAAVLEETAAWDPSEVSARVVTVPGVGPLSGHDGEWLGVRAGALGRALALGDDATADAQTAFLDASLERHAEAFAAVQRAKGRELIALEVVATIAHNLGDLSRVVETWPLKTPTALSVRRRYAKLGHETEGDPRFALAGRIYKRTMAAENPRFLGMRAARSLRVHRDLLLGIGPFFDAWGEVMARHPSLDDDAPGGDLGGRGAALAALLQSHLAAPTVQGFLRAIAGFHREAPGGVERYADEVAARDRPALRTGAVREALGVDRERFEARMINRYRAALDAG
;
A
#
# COMPACT_ATOMS: atom_id res chain seq x y z
N MET A 1 -20.03 -24.61 10.32
CA MET A 1 -18.86 -24.61 9.40
C MET A 1 -17.60 -24.39 10.25
N LYS A 2 -16.53 -25.20 10.15
CA LYS A 2 -15.30 -25.00 10.96
C LYS A 2 -14.67 -23.64 10.65
N PHE A 3 -14.27 -22.90 11.68
CA PHE A 3 -13.57 -21.63 11.54
C PHE A 3 -12.31 -21.83 10.68
N ARG A 4 -12.23 -21.11 9.55
CA ARG A 4 -11.07 -21.03 8.67
C ARG A 4 -10.52 -19.62 8.81
N GLY A 5 -9.67 -19.43 9.80
CA GLY A 5 -8.88 -18.21 10.05
C GLY A 5 -7.47 -18.61 10.46
N ALA A 6 -6.56 -17.65 10.45
CA ALA A 6 -5.22 -17.85 10.97
C ALA A 6 -5.27 -17.81 12.50
N LYS A 7 -4.58 -18.74 13.16
CA LYS A 7 -4.42 -18.66 14.61
C LYS A 7 -3.82 -17.30 14.98
N PRO A 8 -4.28 -16.64 16.06
CA PRO A 8 -3.73 -15.35 16.48
C PRO A 8 -2.21 -15.34 16.65
N SER A 9 -1.62 -16.44 17.15
CA SER A 9 -0.16 -16.62 17.21
C SER A 9 0.52 -16.66 15.84
N LEU A 10 -0.15 -17.17 14.81
CA LEU A 10 0.34 -17.13 13.41
C LEU A 10 0.24 -15.71 12.84
N VAL A 11 -0.81 -14.95 13.17
CA VAL A 11 -0.93 -13.54 12.78
C VAL A 11 0.24 -12.74 13.36
N SER A 12 0.47 -12.88 14.67
CA SER A 12 1.59 -12.21 15.36
C SER A 12 2.95 -12.60 14.77
N SER A 13 3.18 -13.89 14.48
CA SER A 13 4.46 -14.32 13.92
C SER A 13 4.72 -13.80 12.50
N GLN A 14 3.67 -13.67 11.68
CA GLN A 14 3.79 -13.04 10.35
C GLN A 14 4.17 -11.57 10.46
N VAL A 15 3.55 -10.82 11.38
CA VAL A 15 3.89 -9.41 11.62
C VAL A 15 5.34 -9.28 12.11
N ARG A 16 5.78 -10.08 13.09
CA ARG A 16 7.18 -10.08 13.57
C ARG A 16 8.19 -10.34 12.44
N ASN A 17 7.85 -11.19 11.48
CA ASN A 17 8.73 -11.54 10.37
C ASN A 17 8.85 -10.45 9.28
N THR A 18 7.89 -9.52 9.18
CA THR A 18 7.89 -8.48 8.13
C THR A 18 8.01 -7.05 8.64
N ALA A 19 7.53 -6.78 9.86
CA ALA A 19 7.42 -5.46 10.45
C ALA A 19 7.57 -5.52 11.98
N ALA A 20 8.61 -6.19 12.50
CA ALA A 20 8.85 -6.28 13.94
C ALA A 20 8.86 -4.90 14.63
N TRP A 21 9.39 -3.89 13.94
CA TRP A 21 9.44 -2.50 14.41
C TRP A 21 8.04 -1.90 14.67
N ALA A 22 6.97 -2.40 14.04
CA ALA A 22 5.61 -1.91 14.23
C ALA A 22 5.03 -2.26 15.62
N LEU A 23 5.62 -3.26 16.30
CA LEU A 23 5.21 -3.72 17.62
C LEU A 23 5.75 -2.85 18.76
N ALA A 24 6.72 -1.98 18.47
CA ALA A 24 7.26 -1.05 19.45
C ALA A 24 6.48 0.27 19.42
N GLY A 25 6.22 0.85 20.59
CA GLY A 25 5.55 2.14 20.71
C GLY A 25 4.34 2.12 21.66
N PRO A 26 3.59 3.24 21.73
CA PRO A 26 2.43 3.38 22.60
C PRO A 26 1.28 2.41 22.24
N THR A 27 0.46 2.05 23.22
CA THR A 27 -0.66 1.10 23.07
C THR A 27 -1.96 1.56 23.72
N GLU A 28 -1.94 2.67 24.45
CA GLU A 28 -3.02 3.01 25.39
C GLU A 28 -4.14 3.85 24.78
N ASP A 29 -3.88 4.55 23.68
CA ASP A 29 -4.88 5.42 23.04
C ASP A 29 -5.52 4.77 21.79
N ALA A 30 -6.57 5.42 21.28
CA ALA A 30 -7.32 4.95 20.12
C ALA A 30 -6.49 4.93 18.82
N ALA A 31 -5.55 5.86 18.66
CA ALA A 31 -4.70 5.92 17.47
C ALA A 31 -3.76 4.71 17.38
N HIS A 32 -3.41 4.13 18.53
CA HIS A 32 -2.54 2.97 18.63
C HIS A 32 -3.27 1.67 19.01
N SER A 33 -4.60 1.62 18.89
CA SER A 33 -5.37 0.40 19.18
C SER A 33 -4.97 -0.77 18.28
N TRP A 34 -4.50 -0.50 17.06
CA TRP A 34 -3.92 -1.50 16.16
C TRP A 34 -2.67 -2.16 16.78
N ARG A 35 -1.76 -1.37 17.36
CA ARG A 35 -0.55 -1.90 17.99
C ARG A 35 -0.90 -2.73 19.21
N LYS A 36 -1.85 -2.26 20.02
CA LYS A 36 -2.38 -3.01 21.17
C LYS A 36 -2.90 -4.39 20.75
N ALA A 37 -3.70 -4.45 19.68
CA ALA A 37 -4.22 -5.72 19.16
C ALA A 37 -3.09 -6.68 18.74
N LEU A 38 -2.00 -6.17 18.15
CA LEU A 38 -0.86 -6.97 17.72
C LEU A 38 -0.02 -7.52 18.89
N VAL A 39 0.22 -6.71 19.93
CA VAL A 39 1.03 -7.15 21.08
C VAL A 39 0.26 -8.12 21.97
N SER A 40 -1.06 -7.97 22.08
CA SER A 40 -1.95 -8.87 22.82
C SER A 40 -2.47 -10.05 21.98
N ALA A 41 -1.94 -10.27 20.77
CA ALA A 41 -2.49 -11.26 19.83
C ALA A 41 -2.65 -12.67 20.42
N GLU A 42 -1.76 -13.10 21.31
CA GLU A 42 -1.83 -14.45 21.92
C GLU A 42 -2.99 -14.62 22.90
N GLU A 43 -3.52 -13.53 23.43
CA GLU A 43 -4.66 -13.51 24.36
C GLU A 43 -6.01 -13.49 23.61
N ILE A 44 -5.99 -13.14 22.32
CA ILE A 44 -7.19 -12.99 21.51
C ILE A 44 -7.75 -14.38 21.14
N PRO A 45 -9.05 -14.64 21.36
CA PRO A 45 -9.68 -15.88 20.95
C PRO A 45 -9.61 -16.09 19.43
N HIS A 46 -9.37 -17.33 19.01
CA HIS A 46 -9.38 -17.70 17.60
C HIS A 46 -10.81 -17.97 17.10
N GLY A 47 -11.57 -16.92 16.82
CA GLY A 47 -12.97 -17.07 16.41
C GLY A 47 -13.68 -15.75 16.22
N HIS A 48 -15.00 -15.81 16.01
CA HIS A 48 -15.86 -14.65 16.20
C HIS A 48 -16.10 -14.48 17.70
N ASP A 49 -15.86 -13.29 18.21
CA ASP A 49 -15.99 -12.90 19.61
C ASP A 49 -17.00 -11.76 19.75
N GLY A 50 -17.59 -11.64 20.94
CA GLY A 50 -18.64 -10.65 21.21
C GLY A 50 -18.17 -9.19 21.16
N ASP A 51 -16.87 -8.95 21.01
CA ASP A 51 -16.22 -7.63 21.00
C ASP A 51 -15.41 -7.35 19.72
N GLY A 52 -15.39 -8.29 18.76
CA GLY A 52 -14.69 -8.15 17.49
C GLY A 52 -13.16 -8.17 17.60
N ALA A 53 -12.56 -8.63 18.71
CA ALA A 53 -11.12 -8.61 18.92
C ALA A 53 -10.33 -9.39 17.84
N TYR A 54 -10.84 -10.52 17.37
CA TYR A 54 -10.19 -11.24 16.27
C TYR A 54 -10.21 -10.46 14.95
N LEU A 55 -11.32 -9.79 14.60
CA LEU A 55 -11.36 -8.94 13.41
C LEU A 55 -10.37 -7.76 13.56
N ARG A 56 -10.34 -7.12 14.73
CA ARG A 56 -9.40 -6.05 15.05
C ARG A 56 -7.95 -6.49 14.87
N LEU A 57 -7.59 -7.69 15.34
CA LEU A 57 -6.27 -8.27 15.13
C LEU A 57 -5.91 -8.43 13.65
N LEU A 58 -6.84 -8.92 12.82
CA LEU A 58 -6.60 -9.07 11.39
C LEU A 58 -6.45 -7.71 10.68
N LEU A 59 -7.28 -6.73 11.04
CA LEU A 59 -7.19 -5.36 10.49
C LEU A 59 -5.87 -4.70 10.91
N ALA A 60 -5.46 -4.86 12.17
CA ALA A 60 -4.20 -4.32 12.68
C ALA A 60 -2.97 -4.96 12.00
N ALA A 61 -3.00 -6.28 11.79
CA ALA A 61 -1.93 -6.99 11.09
C ALA A 61 -1.83 -6.56 9.63
N HIS A 62 -2.97 -6.33 8.99
CA HIS A 62 -3.00 -5.82 7.63
C HIS A 62 -2.47 -4.39 7.57
N HIS A 63 -2.95 -3.50 8.45
CA HIS A 63 -2.48 -2.12 8.58
C HIS A 63 -0.96 -2.05 8.73
N ALA A 64 -0.39 -2.84 9.65
CA ALA A 64 1.05 -2.82 9.91
C ALA A 64 1.90 -3.37 8.75
N THR A 65 1.33 -4.13 7.82
CA THR A 65 2.13 -4.92 6.86
C THR A 65 1.82 -4.68 5.39
N VAL A 66 0.67 -4.11 5.03
CA VAL A 66 0.22 -4.00 3.62
C VAL A 66 1.18 -3.19 2.74
N ALA A 67 1.89 -2.21 3.31
CA ALA A 67 2.90 -1.43 2.61
C ALA A 67 4.33 -2.02 2.69
N THR A 68 4.51 -3.19 3.31
CA THR A 68 5.81 -3.86 3.43
C THR A 68 6.10 -4.78 2.22
N PHE A 69 7.31 -5.35 2.15
CA PHE A 69 7.70 -6.25 1.07
C PHE A 69 6.99 -7.62 1.14
N VAL A 70 6.64 -8.07 2.35
CA VAL A 70 5.94 -9.33 2.61
C VAL A 70 4.68 -9.04 3.43
N PRO A 71 3.63 -8.48 2.80
CA PRO A 71 2.37 -8.21 3.49
C PRO A 71 1.73 -9.52 3.98
N THR A 72 0.93 -9.43 5.03
CA THR A 72 0.09 -10.56 5.47
C THR A 72 -0.96 -10.91 4.42
N ASP A 73 -1.31 -12.19 4.28
CA ASP A 73 -2.31 -12.66 3.32
C ASP A 73 -3.73 -12.69 3.94
N PHE A 74 -4.13 -11.57 4.55
CA PHE A 74 -5.44 -11.45 5.22
C PHE A 74 -6.47 -10.63 4.44
N ASP A 75 -6.10 -10.13 3.25
CA ASP A 75 -6.97 -9.35 2.35
C ASP A 75 -8.36 -9.97 2.20
N SER A 76 -8.42 -11.22 1.76
CA SER A 76 -9.69 -11.93 1.51
C SER A 76 -10.46 -12.18 2.82
N HIS A 77 -9.75 -12.32 3.94
CA HIS A 77 -10.38 -12.49 5.24
C HIS A 77 -11.09 -11.23 5.70
N ILE A 78 -10.42 -10.08 5.66
CA ILE A 78 -10.97 -8.80 6.14
C ILE A 78 -11.95 -8.18 5.13
N ARG A 79 -11.84 -8.48 3.84
CA ARG A 79 -12.75 -7.96 2.80
C ARG A 79 -13.98 -8.82 2.56
N PHE A 80 -13.94 -10.12 2.87
CA PHE A 80 -15.05 -11.05 2.57
C PHE A 80 -15.38 -12.02 3.69
N HIS A 81 -14.42 -12.84 4.13
CA HIS A 81 -14.74 -13.99 4.99
C HIS A 81 -15.19 -13.61 6.39
N ALA A 82 -14.72 -12.48 6.94
CA ALA A 82 -15.21 -11.95 8.22
C ALA A 82 -16.70 -11.59 8.13
N TRP A 83 -17.10 -10.91 7.05
CA TRP A 83 -18.48 -10.46 6.84
C TRP A 83 -19.44 -11.60 6.55
N GLN A 84 -19.02 -12.59 5.76
CA GLN A 84 -19.84 -13.78 5.48
C GLN A 84 -20.18 -14.59 6.74
N ARG A 85 -19.41 -14.44 7.83
CA ARG A 85 -19.63 -15.10 9.11
C ARG A 85 -20.60 -14.38 10.04
N CYS A 86 -20.90 -13.11 9.77
CA CYS A 86 -21.87 -12.37 10.57
C CYS A 86 -23.28 -12.90 10.21
N GLU A 87 -23.76 -13.95 10.87
CA GLU A 87 -25.03 -14.61 10.51
C GLU A 87 -26.26 -13.76 10.88
N THR A 88 -26.12 -12.91 11.89
CA THR A 88 -27.17 -12.00 12.37
C THR A 88 -26.79 -10.53 12.21
N VAL A 89 -27.79 -9.65 12.30
CA VAL A 89 -27.59 -8.19 12.36
C VAL A 89 -26.77 -7.79 13.60
N ALA A 90 -26.92 -8.50 14.72
CA ALA A 90 -26.15 -8.23 15.93
C ALA A 90 -24.65 -8.48 15.70
N ASP A 91 -24.29 -9.63 15.11
CA ASP A 91 -22.90 -9.98 14.77
C ASP A 91 -22.27 -8.95 13.84
N LEU A 92 -23.03 -8.54 12.80
CA LEU A 92 -22.59 -7.54 11.85
C LEU A 92 -22.30 -6.21 12.54
N ARG A 93 -23.17 -5.75 13.44
CA ARG A 93 -22.99 -4.46 14.13
C ARG A 93 -21.79 -4.48 15.07
N VAL A 94 -21.53 -5.59 15.76
CA VAL A 94 -20.30 -5.77 16.56
C VAL A 94 -19.06 -5.65 15.67
N ALA A 95 -19.03 -6.38 14.55
CA ALA A 95 -17.91 -6.34 13.62
C ALA A 95 -17.73 -4.98 12.94
N ALA A 96 -18.83 -4.31 12.57
CA ALA A 96 -18.81 -3.00 11.94
C ALA A 96 -18.33 -1.90 12.89
N ALA A 97 -18.61 -2.01 14.21
CA ALA A 97 -18.13 -1.06 15.20
C ALA A 97 -16.59 -0.99 15.27
N VAL A 98 -15.90 -2.11 15.00
CA VAL A 98 -14.42 -2.16 14.93
C VAL A 98 -13.88 -1.25 13.81
N LEU A 99 -14.64 -1.05 12.73
CA LEU A 99 -14.20 -0.24 11.59
C LEU A 99 -14.09 1.24 11.92
N GLU A 100 -14.76 1.72 12.97
CA GLU A 100 -14.63 3.10 13.42
C GLU A 100 -13.26 3.39 14.05
N GLU A 101 -12.59 2.36 14.59
CA GLU A 101 -11.24 2.52 15.13
C GLU A 101 -10.21 2.82 14.02
N THR A 102 -10.41 2.30 12.81
CA THR A 102 -9.43 2.46 11.72
C THR A 102 -9.30 3.91 11.25
N ALA A 103 -10.27 4.76 11.56
CA ALA A 103 -10.21 6.19 11.28
C ALA A 103 -9.16 6.92 12.13
N ALA A 104 -8.77 6.37 13.28
CA ALA A 104 -7.77 6.95 14.16
C ALA A 104 -6.34 6.47 13.85
N TRP A 105 -6.18 5.45 13.00
CA TRP A 105 -4.87 4.84 12.73
C TRP A 105 -4.11 5.64 11.68
N ASP A 106 -2.96 6.23 12.06
CA ASP A 106 -2.13 6.98 11.13
C ASP A 106 -1.28 6.03 10.25
N PRO A 107 -1.53 5.96 8.92
CA PRO A 107 -0.73 5.13 8.03
C PRO A 107 0.73 5.57 7.96
N SER A 108 1.10 6.79 8.36
CA SER A 108 2.48 7.28 8.32
C SER A 108 3.41 6.54 9.30
N GLU A 109 2.85 5.88 10.33
CA GLU A 109 3.63 5.07 11.27
C GLU A 109 4.12 3.75 10.65
N VAL A 110 3.44 3.26 9.61
CA VAL A 110 3.66 1.92 9.03
C VAL A 110 3.88 1.96 7.52
N SER A 111 3.94 3.15 6.92
CA SER A 111 4.01 3.32 5.47
C SER A 111 4.79 4.54 5.02
N ALA A 112 5.65 4.35 4.03
CA ALA A 112 6.24 5.43 3.24
C ALA A 112 5.33 5.86 2.06
N ARG A 113 4.13 5.26 1.90
CA ARG A 113 3.19 5.53 0.81
C ARG A 113 2.05 6.43 1.28
N VAL A 114 2.42 7.60 1.80
CA VAL A 114 1.51 8.64 2.26
C VAL A 114 1.85 9.93 1.54
N VAL A 115 0.88 10.48 0.80
CA VAL A 115 1.03 11.73 0.05
C VAL A 115 0.35 12.84 0.82
N THR A 116 1.09 13.86 1.22
CA THR A 116 0.48 15.04 1.87
C THR A 116 -0.01 16.01 0.80
N VAL A 117 -1.33 16.14 0.68
CA VAL A 117 -1.96 17.01 -0.31
C VAL A 117 -2.26 18.39 0.30
N PRO A 118 -1.72 19.49 -0.25
CA PRO A 118 -1.93 20.82 0.31
C PRO A 118 -3.41 21.19 0.36
N GLY A 119 -3.89 21.55 1.56
CA GLY A 119 -5.28 21.93 1.80
C GLY A 119 -6.25 20.76 2.02
N VAL A 120 -5.81 19.50 1.89
CA VAL A 120 -6.66 18.30 2.07
C VAL A 120 -6.08 17.33 3.11
N GLY A 121 -4.74 17.25 3.23
CA GLY A 121 -4.06 16.36 4.18
C GLY A 121 -3.59 15.04 3.56
N PRO A 122 -3.34 14.00 4.38
CA PRO A 122 -2.63 12.78 3.95
C PRO A 122 -3.53 11.81 3.14
N LEU A 123 -3.07 11.35 1.98
CA LEU A 123 -3.74 10.31 1.19
C LEU A 123 -2.83 9.08 1.11
N SER A 124 -3.34 7.88 1.35
CA SER A 124 -2.54 6.65 1.38
C SER A 124 -3.21 5.50 0.65
N GLY A 125 -2.40 4.51 0.25
CA GLY A 125 -2.94 3.22 -0.20
C GLY A 125 -3.75 2.48 0.88
N HIS A 126 -3.51 2.77 2.15
CA HIS A 126 -4.32 2.24 3.26
C HIS A 126 -5.79 2.66 3.17
N ASP A 127 -6.09 3.80 2.55
CA ASP A 127 -7.47 4.21 2.33
C ASP A 127 -8.20 3.20 1.44
N GLY A 128 -7.52 2.62 0.44
CA GLY A 128 -8.04 1.54 -0.41
C GLY A 128 -8.36 0.25 0.34
N GLU A 129 -7.57 -0.07 1.36
CA GLU A 129 -7.83 -1.18 2.27
C GLU A 129 -9.13 -0.95 3.05
N TRP A 130 -9.31 0.24 3.62
CA TRP A 130 -10.51 0.60 4.38
C TRP A 130 -11.76 0.74 3.51
N LEU A 131 -11.64 1.29 2.31
CA LEU A 131 -12.72 1.28 1.32
C LEU A 131 -13.16 -0.15 1.01
N GLY A 132 -12.23 -1.06 0.76
CA GLY A 132 -12.53 -2.46 0.49
C GLY A 132 -13.18 -3.18 1.68
N VAL A 133 -12.65 -2.99 2.89
CA VAL A 133 -13.19 -3.60 4.12
C VAL A 133 -14.61 -3.11 4.39
N ARG A 134 -14.86 -1.80 4.30
CA ARG A 134 -16.19 -1.20 4.50
C ARG A 134 -17.17 -1.56 3.39
N ALA A 135 -16.71 -1.73 2.16
CA ALA A 135 -17.53 -2.33 1.10
C ALA A 135 -17.95 -3.77 1.44
N GLY A 136 -17.06 -4.57 2.04
CA GLY A 136 -17.42 -5.90 2.55
C GLY A 136 -18.56 -5.86 3.57
N ALA A 137 -18.45 -4.95 4.56
CA ALA A 137 -19.49 -4.72 5.56
C ALA A 137 -20.81 -4.23 4.95
N LEU A 138 -20.76 -3.28 4.00
CA LEU A 138 -21.94 -2.80 3.27
C LEU A 138 -22.64 -3.93 2.52
N GLY A 139 -21.89 -4.75 1.78
CA GLY A 139 -22.43 -5.91 1.08
C GLY A 139 -23.13 -6.88 2.04
N ARG A 140 -22.60 -7.08 3.25
CA ARG A 140 -23.26 -7.92 4.27
C ARG A 140 -24.49 -7.27 4.87
N ALA A 141 -24.47 -5.96 5.14
CA ALA A 141 -25.61 -5.20 5.63
C ALA A 141 -26.82 -5.32 4.68
N LEU A 142 -26.58 -5.14 3.37
CA LEU A 142 -27.59 -5.31 2.34
C LEU A 142 -28.14 -6.75 2.28
N ALA A 143 -27.30 -7.76 2.55
CA ALA A 143 -27.73 -9.15 2.56
C ALA A 143 -28.64 -9.48 3.76
N LEU A 144 -28.43 -8.81 4.89
CA LEU A 144 -29.17 -9.03 6.13
C LEU A 144 -30.35 -8.06 6.31
N GLY A 145 -30.49 -7.05 5.45
CA GLY A 145 -31.50 -6.01 5.57
C GLY A 145 -31.25 -5.04 6.73
N ASP A 146 -30.00 -4.78 7.08
CA ASP A 146 -29.64 -3.81 8.12
C ASP A 146 -29.35 -2.43 7.51
N ASP A 147 -30.40 -1.64 7.31
CA ASP A 147 -30.31 -0.31 6.68
C ASP A 147 -29.39 0.63 7.46
N ALA A 148 -29.36 0.58 8.79
CA ALA A 148 -28.51 1.46 9.60
C ALA A 148 -27.01 1.26 9.32
N THR A 149 -26.55 0.00 9.25
CA THR A 149 -25.16 -0.30 8.88
C THR A 149 -24.90 0.04 7.42
N ALA A 150 -25.86 -0.25 6.52
CA ALA A 150 -25.72 0.07 5.10
C ALA A 150 -25.55 1.57 4.85
N ASP A 151 -26.35 2.40 5.53
CA ASP A 151 -26.28 3.86 5.45
C ASP A 151 -24.96 4.40 6.00
N ALA A 152 -24.52 3.91 7.17
CA ALA A 152 -23.26 4.31 7.78
C ALA A 152 -22.06 4.00 6.88
N GLN A 153 -22.00 2.78 6.31
CA GLN A 153 -20.90 2.42 5.41
C GLN A 153 -20.98 3.17 4.07
N THR A 154 -22.18 3.43 3.56
CA THR A 154 -22.37 4.25 2.35
C THR A 154 -21.86 5.67 2.57
N ALA A 155 -22.22 6.30 3.70
CA ALA A 155 -21.78 7.65 4.03
C ALA A 155 -20.25 7.74 4.14
N PHE A 156 -19.60 6.73 4.75
CA PHE A 156 -18.13 6.68 4.80
C PHE A 156 -17.51 6.58 3.40
N LEU A 157 -18.01 5.67 2.55
CA LEU A 157 -17.48 5.46 1.21
C LEU A 157 -17.62 6.75 0.38
N ASP A 158 -18.78 7.40 0.45
CA ASP A 158 -19.02 8.66 -0.26
C ASP A 158 -18.10 9.79 0.22
N ALA A 159 -17.97 9.98 1.54
CA ALA A 159 -17.09 11.00 2.10
C ALA A 159 -15.61 10.74 1.74
N SER A 160 -15.20 9.48 1.76
CA SER A 160 -13.86 9.08 1.35
C SER A 160 -13.61 9.37 -0.13
N LEU A 161 -14.56 9.04 -1.01
CA LEU A 161 -14.45 9.33 -2.44
C LEU A 161 -14.42 10.84 -2.70
N GLU A 162 -15.24 11.63 -2.00
CA GLU A 162 -15.20 13.08 -2.13
C GLU A 162 -13.83 13.64 -1.76
N ARG A 163 -13.25 13.19 -0.64
CA ARG A 163 -11.90 13.55 -0.24
C ARG A 163 -10.84 13.20 -1.29
N HIS A 164 -10.96 12.06 -1.97
CA HIS A 164 -10.06 11.68 -3.07
C HIS A 164 -10.20 12.63 -4.27
N ALA A 165 -11.44 13.02 -4.60
CA ALA A 165 -11.71 13.97 -5.68
C ALA A 165 -11.17 15.37 -5.34
N GLU A 166 -11.38 15.86 -4.12
CA GLU A 166 -10.81 17.11 -3.62
C GLU A 166 -9.28 17.10 -3.66
N ALA A 167 -8.66 16.01 -3.21
CA ALA A 167 -7.21 15.83 -3.24
C ALA A 167 -6.65 15.96 -4.66
N PHE A 168 -7.28 15.31 -5.64
CA PHE A 168 -6.87 15.42 -7.03
C PHE A 168 -7.12 16.84 -7.58
N ALA A 169 -8.27 17.44 -7.27
CA ALA A 169 -8.60 18.79 -7.70
C ALA A 169 -7.58 19.84 -7.20
N ALA A 170 -7.06 19.67 -5.98
CA ALA A 170 -6.07 20.56 -5.37
C ALA A 170 -4.68 20.54 -6.05
N VAL A 171 -4.38 19.50 -6.83
CA VAL A 171 -3.06 19.31 -7.46
C VAL A 171 -3.09 19.27 -8.99
N GLN A 172 -4.22 18.89 -9.60
CA GLN A 172 -4.28 18.51 -11.02
C GLN A 172 -3.81 19.58 -12.03
N ARG A 173 -3.89 20.87 -11.67
CA ARG A 173 -3.48 21.99 -12.54
C ARG A 173 -2.61 23.01 -11.82
N ALA A 174 -2.15 22.67 -10.61
CA ALA A 174 -1.32 23.55 -9.81
C ALA A 174 0.14 23.45 -10.25
N LYS A 175 0.68 24.54 -10.81
CA LYS A 175 2.09 24.63 -11.22
C LYS A 175 3.00 24.34 -10.03
N GLY A 176 3.98 23.46 -10.22
CA GLY A 176 4.92 23.03 -9.18
C GLY A 176 4.40 21.87 -8.31
N ARG A 177 3.19 21.36 -8.55
CA ARG A 177 2.62 20.20 -7.84
C ARG A 177 2.50 18.95 -8.70
N GLU A 178 3.11 18.93 -9.87
CA GLU A 178 2.95 17.84 -10.84
C GLU A 178 3.46 16.48 -10.31
N LEU A 179 4.53 16.46 -9.52
CA LEU A 179 5.01 15.22 -8.88
C LEU A 179 4.02 14.71 -7.83
N ILE A 180 3.49 15.60 -6.98
CA ILE A 180 2.43 15.26 -6.01
C ILE A 180 1.21 14.73 -6.77
N ALA A 181 0.85 15.35 -7.90
CA ALA A 181 -0.27 14.88 -8.72
C ALA A 181 -0.05 13.45 -9.26
N LEU A 182 1.17 13.10 -9.65
CA LEU A 182 1.51 11.73 -10.06
C LEU A 182 1.35 10.71 -8.91
N GLU A 183 1.76 11.07 -7.70
CA GLU A 183 1.58 10.22 -6.52
C GLU A 183 0.10 10.10 -6.14
N VAL A 184 -0.65 11.20 -6.18
CA VAL A 184 -2.10 11.22 -5.92
C VAL A 184 -2.85 10.34 -6.90
N VAL A 185 -2.58 10.41 -8.21
CA VAL A 185 -3.29 9.55 -9.19
C VAL A 185 -2.95 8.07 -9.00
N ALA A 186 -1.72 7.74 -8.59
CA ALA A 186 -1.34 6.37 -8.27
C ALA A 186 -2.10 5.84 -7.05
N THR A 187 -2.18 6.64 -5.98
CA THR A 187 -2.94 6.30 -4.77
C THR A 187 -4.43 6.16 -5.07
N ILE A 188 -5.04 7.10 -5.82
CA ILE A 188 -6.45 7.02 -6.23
C ILE A 188 -6.70 5.76 -7.05
N ALA A 189 -5.88 5.47 -8.07
CA ALA A 189 -6.08 4.30 -8.92
C ALA A 189 -6.03 3.00 -8.13
N HIS A 190 -5.10 2.89 -7.16
CA HIS A 190 -5.03 1.75 -6.25
C HIS A 190 -6.29 1.64 -5.39
N ASN A 191 -6.68 2.73 -4.71
CA ASN A 191 -7.81 2.75 -3.78
C ASN A 191 -9.14 2.42 -4.45
N LEU A 192 -9.38 2.99 -5.64
CA LEU A 192 -10.58 2.70 -6.43
C LEU A 192 -10.59 1.26 -6.96
N GLY A 193 -9.42 0.72 -7.32
CA GLY A 193 -9.29 -0.67 -7.75
C GLY A 193 -9.68 -1.66 -6.64
N ASP A 194 -9.26 -1.37 -5.42
CA ASP A 194 -9.57 -2.18 -4.25
C ASP A 194 -11.06 -2.14 -3.87
N LEU A 195 -11.67 -0.96 -3.91
CA LEU A 195 -13.11 -0.80 -3.76
C LEU A 195 -13.88 -1.59 -4.83
N SER A 196 -13.53 -1.39 -6.11
CA SER A 196 -14.20 -2.04 -7.25
C SER A 196 -14.19 -3.56 -7.11
N ARG A 197 -13.01 -4.13 -6.81
CA ARG A 197 -12.82 -5.57 -6.64
C ARG A 197 -13.73 -6.17 -5.57
N VAL A 198 -14.01 -5.45 -4.48
CA VAL A 198 -14.90 -5.94 -3.43
C VAL A 198 -16.36 -5.88 -3.87
N VAL A 199 -16.83 -4.75 -4.39
CA VAL A 199 -18.26 -4.60 -4.76
C VAL A 199 -18.67 -5.50 -5.94
N GLU A 200 -17.73 -5.77 -6.86
CA GLU A 200 -17.97 -6.63 -8.03
C GLU A 200 -18.12 -8.11 -7.66
N THR A 201 -17.53 -8.55 -6.56
CA THR A 201 -17.54 -9.96 -6.12
C THR A 201 -18.71 -10.30 -5.19
N TRP A 202 -19.54 -9.32 -4.81
CA TRP A 202 -20.73 -9.61 -4.00
C TRP A 202 -21.65 -10.63 -4.70
N PRO A 203 -22.18 -11.65 -4.00
CA PRO A 203 -23.11 -12.61 -4.58
C PRO A 203 -24.53 -12.05 -4.76
N LEU A 204 -24.81 -10.85 -4.23
CA LEU A 204 -26.13 -10.23 -4.23
C LEU A 204 -26.58 -9.77 -5.62
N LYS A 205 -27.83 -10.11 -5.97
CA LYS A 205 -28.47 -9.73 -7.24
C LYS A 205 -29.70 -8.84 -7.07
N THR A 206 -29.95 -8.35 -5.85
CA THR A 206 -31.08 -7.46 -5.59
C THR A 206 -30.90 -6.14 -6.35
N PRO A 207 -31.99 -5.46 -6.78
CA PRO A 207 -31.89 -4.17 -7.46
C PRO A 207 -31.06 -3.14 -6.69
N THR A 208 -31.22 -3.07 -5.36
CA THR A 208 -30.44 -2.20 -4.47
C THR A 208 -28.95 -2.50 -4.53
N ALA A 209 -28.55 -3.78 -4.36
CA ALA A 209 -27.14 -4.17 -4.41
C ALA A 209 -26.51 -3.93 -5.78
N LEU A 210 -27.25 -4.16 -6.87
CA LEU A 210 -26.79 -3.83 -8.23
C LEU A 210 -26.62 -2.32 -8.43
N SER A 211 -27.48 -1.50 -7.83
CA SER A 211 -27.35 -0.04 -7.85
C SER A 211 -26.09 0.42 -7.12
N VAL A 212 -25.86 -0.12 -5.92
CA VAL A 212 -24.65 0.16 -5.13
C VAL A 212 -23.39 -0.31 -5.84
N ARG A 213 -23.40 -1.48 -6.48
CA ARG A 213 -22.28 -1.93 -7.31
C ARG A 213 -21.96 -0.95 -8.42
N ARG A 214 -22.96 -0.48 -9.18
CA ARG A 214 -22.75 0.52 -10.23
C ARG A 214 -22.17 1.83 -9.70
N ARG A 215 -22.55 2.21 -8.47
CA ARG A 215 -22.05 3.43 -7.82
C ARG A 215 -20.56 3.36 -7.48
N TYR A 216 -20.00 2.19 -7.18
CA TYR A 216 -18.64 2.06 -6.66
C TYR A 216 -17.67 1.24 -7.52
N ALA A 217 -18.17 0.52 -8.52
CA ALA A 217 -17.33 -0.24 -9.44
C ALA A 217 -16.74 0.67 -10.53
N LYS A 218 -15.51 0.36 -10.95
CA LYS A 218 -14.86 0.95 -12.13
C LYS A 218 -14.81 2.48 -12.17
N LEU A 219 -14.80 3.14 -11.01
CA LEU A 219 -14.86 4.61 -10.90
C LEU A 219 -13.78 5.35 -11.71
N GLY A 220 -12.58 4.79 -11.81
CA GLY A 220 -11.47 5.37 -12.59
C GLY A 220 -11.45 5.01 -14.09
N HIS A 221 -12.43 4.26 -14.60
CA HIS A 221 -12.45 3.85 -16.00
C HIS A 221 -12.90 4.98 -16.94
N GLU A 222 -12.33 5.05 -18.13
CA GLU A 222 -12.57 6.16 -19.07
C GLU A 222 -14.01 6.22 -19.61
N THR A 223 -14.64 5.08 -19.83
CA THR A 223 -15.93 4.96 -20.53
C THR A 223 -17.12 4.82 -19.57
N GLU A 224 -16.89 4.22 -18.41
CA GLU A 224 -17.93 3.83 -17.44
C GLU A 224 -17.70 4.47 -16.06
N GLY A 225 -16.59 5.20 -15.88
CA GLY A 225 -16.20 5.74 -14.59
C GLY A 225 -16.86 7.07 -14.24
N ASP A 226 -16.64 7.48 -13.01
CA ASP A 226 -17.08 8.78 -12.51
C ASP A 226 -16.20 9.89 -13.12
N PRO A 227 -16.78 10.97 -13.67
CA PRO A 227 -16.02 12.06 -14.28
C PRO A 227 -14.94 12.65 -13.37
N ARG A 228 -15.13 12.62 -12.04
CA ARG A 228 -14.15 13.10 -11.05
C ARG A 228 -12.85 12.29 -11.07
N PHE A 229 -12.92 11.00 -11.44
CA PHE A 229 -11.77 10.08 -11.41
C PHE A 229 -11.30 9.62 -12.79
N ALA A 230 -12.13 9.76 -13.83
CA ALA A 230 -11.78 9.33 -15.19
C ALA A 230 -10.46 9.96 -15.68
N LEU A 231 -10.24 11.26 -15.40
CA LEU A 231 -8.97 11.93 -15.74
C LEU A 231 -7.78 11.37 -14.95
N ALA A 232 -7.94 11.16 -13.64
CA ALA A 232 -6.91 10.56 -12.79
C ALA A 232 -6.53 9.15 -13.30
N GLY A 233 -7.52 8.33 -13.65
CA GLY A 233 -7.31 7.01 -14.23
C GLY A 233 -6.54 7.04 -15.55
N ARG A 234 -6.86 7.98 -16.45
CA ARG A 234 -6.12 8.19 -17.72
C ARG A 234 -4.67 8.54 -17.48
N ILE A 235 -4.43 9.53 -16.61
CA ILE A 235 -3.07 9.98 -16.27
C ILE A 235 -2.30 8.80 -15.68
N TYR A 236 -2.86 8.10 -14.69
CA TYR A 236 -2.23 6.92 -14.09
C TYR A 236 -1.84 5.88 -15.15
N LYS A 237 -2.77 5.50 -16.03
CA LYS A 237 -2.52 4.51 -17.09
C LYS A 237 -1.39 4.91 -18.03
N ARG A 238 -1.30 6.20 -18.38
CA ARG A 238 -0.28 6.73 -19.29
C ARG A 238 1.09 6.97 -18.64
N THR A 239 1.14 7.09 -17.32
CA THR A 239 2.36 7.57 -16.62
C THR A 239 2.88 6.62 -15.54
N MET A 240 2.02 6.16 -14.64
CA MET A 240 2.41 5.49 -13.39
C MET A 240 2.09 3.99 -13.37
N ALA A 241 1.25 3.49 -14.27
CA ALA A 241 0.79 2.10 -14.22
C ALA A 241 1.93 1.05 -14.28
N ALA A 242 3.02 1.37 -15.00
CA ALA A 242 4.21 0.51 -15.04
C ALA A 242 4.95 0.44 -13.70
N GLU A 243 4.80 1.45 -12.83
CA GLU A 243 5.51 1.60 -11.55
C GLU A 243 4.77 0.97 -10.37
N ASN A 244 3.65 0.28 -10.61
CA ASN A 244 2.87 -0.40 -9.58
C ASN A 244 2.96 -1.94 -9.62
N PRO A 245 4.13 -2.58 -9.86
CA PRO A 245 4.26 -4.00 -9.54
C PRO A 245 4.18 -4.16 -8.02
N ARG A 246 3.80 -5.34 -7.53
CA ARG A 246 3.81 -5.64 -6.08
C ARG A 246 5.23 -5.69 -5.47
N PHE A 247 6.25 -5.21 -6.18
CA PHE A 247 7.67 -5.20 -5.81
C PHE A 247 8.18 -6.54 -5.23
N LEU A 248 7.65 -7.66 -5.74
CA LEU A 248 7.87 -9.00 -5.18
C LEU A 248 9.35 -9.42 -5.14
N GLY A 249 10.17 -8.92 -6.08
CA GLY A 249 11.60 -9.20 -6.10
C GLY A 249 12.35 -8.64 -4.87
N MET A 250 11.83 -7.58 -4.24
CA MET A 250 12.41 -7.02 -3.02
C MET A 250 12.22 -7.93 -1.79
N ARG A 251 11.35 -8.93 -1.86
CA ARG A 251 11.18 -9.92 -0.79
C ARG A 251 12.46 -10.69 -0.48
N ALA A 252 13.35 -10.85 -1.45
CA ALA A 252 14.62 -11.55 -1.26
C ALA A 252 15.55 -10.83 -0.28
N ALA A 253 15.52 -9.49 -0.24
CA ALA A 253 16.31 -8.68 0.68
C ALA A 253 15.62 -8.58 2.05
N ARG A 254 15.85 -9.58 2.91
CA ARG A 254 15.23 -9.66 4.24
C ARG A 254 15.65 -8.50 5.14
N SER A 255 16.85 -7.97 4.97
CA SER A 255 17.35 -6.82 5.71
C SER A 255 16.56 -5.54 5.51
N LEU A 256 15.78 -5.40 4.43
CA LEU A 256 14.89 -4.26 4.25
C LEU A 256 13.69 -4.27 5.21
N ARG A 257 13.48 -5.36 5.96
CA ARG A 257 12.36 -5.52 6.90
C ARG A 257 12.68 -5.09 8.32
N VAL A 258 13.96 -4.85 8.61
CA VAL A 258 14.44 -4.63 9.99
C VAL A 258 14.07 -3.26 10.53
N HIS A 259 13.81 -2.28 9.65
CA HIS A 259 13.49 -0.92 10.06
C HIS A 259 12.45 -0.26 9.14
N ARG A 260 11.60 0.60 9.70
CA ARG A 260 10.55 1.31 8.96
C ARG A 260 11.08 2.27 7.90
N ASP A 261 12.26 2.85 8.12
CA ASP A 261 12.84 3.83 7.17
C ASP A 261 13.24 3.18 5.84
N LEU A 262 13.30 1.85 5.80
CA LEU A 262 13.60 1.07 4.60
C LEU A 262 12.33 0.72 3.79
N LEU A 263 11.15 1.18 4.23
CA LEU A 263 9.91 0.99 3.48
C LEU A 263 9.93 1.75 2.16
N LEU A 264 9.35 1.12 1.14
CA LEU A 264 9.31 1.66 -0.21
C LEU A 264 8.14 2.64 -0.38
N GLY A 265 8.46 3.86 -0.82
CA GLY A 265 7.48 4.90 -1.16
C GLY A 265 6.72 4.63 -2.45
N ILE A 266 6.18 5.70 -3.06
CA ILE A 266 5.44 5.63 -4.32
C ILE A 266 6.42 5.76 -5.50
N GLY A 267 6.41 4.76 -6.39
CA GLY A 267 7.29 4.75 -7.56
C GLY A 267 6.87 5.80 -8.59
N PRO A 268 7.78 6.29 -9.45
CA PRO A 268 9.18 5.84 -9.60
C PRO A 268 10.21 6.63 -8.77
N PHE A 269 9.80 7.45 -7.80
CA PHE A 269 10.65 8.47 -7.15
C PHE A 269 11.57 7.89 -6.05
N PHE A 270 12.33 6.85 -6.37
CA PHE A 270 13.10 6.07 -5.41
C PHE A 270 14.54 6.53 -5.21
N ASP A 271 14.96 7.65 -5.79
CA ASP A 271 16.28 8.24 -5.55
C ASP A 271 16.59 8.39 -4.05
N ALA A 272 15.73 9.10 -3.32
CA ALA A 272 15.93 9.34 -1.88
C ALA A 272 15.90 8.04 -1.06
N TRP A 273 15.06 7.08 -1.45
CA TRP A 273 15.01 5.77 -0.78
C TRP A 273 16.29 4.96 -1.03
N GLY A 274 16.84 5.00 -2.25
CA GLY A 274 18.14 4.40 -2.56
C GLY A 274 19.29 5.00 -1.74
N GLU A 275 19.26 6.32 -1.54
CA GLU A 275 20.20 7.03 -0.67
C GLU A 275 20.08 6.60 0.80
N VAL A 276 18.84 6.44 1.30
CA VAL A 276 18.59 5.89 2.65
C VAL A 276 19.19 4.49 2.76
N MET A 277 18.91 3.59 1.80
CA MET A 277 19.49 2.24 1.80
C MET A 277 21.02 2.25 1.83
N ALA A 278 21.66 3.17 1.09
CA ALA A 278 23.12 3.28 1.06
C ALA A 278 23.71 3.73 2.41
N ARG A 279 22.97 4.45 3.24
CA ARG A 279 23.49 5.00 4.51
C ARG A 279 22.93 4.32 5.77
N HIS A 280 21.86 3.54 5.66
CA HIS A 280 21.14 3.05 6.84
C HIS A 280 22.02 2.10 7.69
N PRO A 281 22.22 2.37 9.00
CA PRO A 281 23.11 1.58 9.85
C PRO A 281 22.69 0.12 9.98
N SER A 282 21.39 -0.18 9.91
CA SER A 282 20.91 -1.57 9.98
C SER A 282 21.28 -2.43 8.77
N LEU A 283 21.92 -1.85 7.75
CA LEU A 283 22.42 -2.54 6.57
C LEU A 283 23.96 -2.64 6.56
N ASP A 284 24.62 -2.25 7.66
CA ASP A 284 26.05 -2.53 7.88
C ASP A 284 26.29 -4.03 8.03
N ASP A 285 27.45 -4.50 7.57
CA ASP A 285 27.80 -5.93 7.60
C ASP A 285 27.86 -6.48 9.04
N ASP A 286 28.19 -5.62 10.02
CA ASP A 286 28.26 -5.94 11.45
C ASP A 286 26.95 -5.62 12.22
N ALA A 287 25.88 -5.19 11.53
CA ALA A 287 24.63 -4.81 12.20
C ALA A 287 23.91 -6.03 12.82
N PRO A 288 23.15 -5.84 13.93
CA PRO A 288 22.24 -6.87 14.42
C PRO A 288 21.26 -7.31 13.33
N GLY A 289 21.24 -8.60 12.99
CA GLY A 289 20.49 -9.12 11.85
C GLY A 289 21.27 -9.15 10.52
N GLY A 290 22.60 -9.00 10.54
CA GLY A 290 23.47 -9.10 9.35
C GLY A 290 23.38 -10.44 8.61
N ASP A 291 22.88 -11.49 9.26
CA ASP A 291 22.52 -12.77 8.63
C ASP A 291 21.38 -12.65 7.59
N LEU A 292 20.60 -11.56 7.64
CA LEU A 292 19.54 -11.23 6.69
C LEU A 292 20.06 -10.56 5.40
N GLY A 293 21.38 -10.32 5.31
CA GLY A 293 22.11 -9.76 4.17
C GLY A 293 22.22 -8.23 4.21
N GLY A 294 23.41 -7.65 3.99
CA GLY A 294 23.63 -6.21 4.08
C GLY A 294 23.16 -5.40 2.87
N ARG A 295 23.82 -4.27 2.63
CA ARG A 295 23.58 -3.38 1.49
C ARG A 295 23.69 -4.08 0.13
N GLY A 296 24.65 -4.97 -0.08
CA GLY A 296 24.80 -5.64 -1.37
C GLY A 296 23.69 -6.65 -1.65
N ALA A 297 23.11 -7.30 -0.64
CA ALA A 297 21.90 -8.11 -0.80
C ALA A 297 20.70 -7.26 -1.25
N ALA A 298 20.58 -6.04 -0.71
CA ALA A 298 19.54 -5.11 -1.12
C ALA A 298 19.77 -4.60 -2.56
N LEU A 299 21.01 -4.27 -2.93
CA LEU A 299 21.39 -3.91 -4.30
C LEU A 299 21.13 -5.07 -5.29
N ALA A 300 21.47 -6.30 -4.91
CA ALA A 300 21.22 -7.49 -5.71
C ALA A 300 19.72 -7.68 -5.97
N ALA A 301 18.88 -7.51 -4.95
CA ALA A 301 17.43 -7.57 -5.10
C ALA A 301 16.88 -6.47 -6.04
N LEU A 302 17.42 -5.24 -5.96
CA LEU A 302 17.06 -4.16 -6.88
C LEU A 302 17.42 -4.49 -8.33
N LEU A 303 18.65 -4.96 -8.55
CA LEU A 303 19.12 -5.30 -9.89
C LEU A 303 18.30 -6.44 -10.49
N GLN A 304 18.08 -7.52 -9.72
CA GLN A 304 17.27 -8.65 -10.19
C GLN A 304 15.83 -8.23 -10.48
N SER A 305 15.26 -7.34 -9.66
CA SER A 305 13.91 -6.82 -9.89
C SER A 305 13.83 -5.96 -11.16
N HIS A 306 14.86 -5.14 -11.42
CA HIS A 306 14.96 -4.39 -12.68
C HIS A 306 15.09 -5.34 -13.89
N LEU A 307 15.95 -6.34 -13.82
CA LEU A 307 16.14 -7.31 -14.92
C LEU A 307 14.85 -8.10 -15.20
N ALA A 308 14.07 -8.42 -14.17
CA ALA A 308 12.78 -9.09 -14.31
C ALA A 308 11.66 -8.18 -14.83
N ALA A 309 11.72 -6.88 -14.53
CA ALA A 309 10.73 -5.90 -14.97
C ALA A 309 11.40 -4.61 -15.49
N PRO A 310 12.01 -4.64 -16.71
CA PRO A 310 12.81 -3.52 -17.21
C PRO A 310 12.04 -2.21 -17.43
N THR A 311 10.71 -2.30 -17.53
CA THR A 311 9.82 -1.14 -17.71
C THR A 311 9.58 -0.35 -16.43
N VAL A 312 9.90 -0.93 -15.26
CA VAL A 312 9.75 -0.28 -13.94
C VAL A 312 10.99 0.59 -13.69
N GLN A 313 10.83 1.89 -13.82
CA GLN A 313 11.92 2.86 -13.70
C GLN A 313 12.36 3.05 -12.24
N GLY A 314 11.47 2.83 -11.28
CA GLY A 314 11.77 3.00 -9.86
C GLY A 314 13.02 2.24 -9.40
N PHE A 315 13.23 1.00 -9.86
CA PHE A 315 14.43 0.23 -9.47
C PHE A 315 15.73 0.90 -9.90
N LEU A 316 15.77 1.44 -11.13
CA LEU A 316 16.92 2.17 -11.63
C LEU A 316 17.14 3.48 -10.85
N ARG A 317 16.06 4.15 -10.44
CA ARG A 317 16.15 5.35 -9.59
C ARG A 317 16.69 5.04 -8.19
N ALA A 318 16.27 3.92 -7.59
CA ALA A 318 16.82 3.43 -6.34
C ALA A 318 18.32 3.09 -6.47
N ILE A 319 18.72 2.41 -7.55
CA ILE A 319 20.14 2.09 -7.81
C ILE A 319 20.96 3.37 -7.98
N ALA A 320 20.42 4.38 -8.68
CA ALA A 320 21.08 5.67 -8.86
C ALA A 320 21.25 6.43 -7.54
N GLY A 321 20.23 6.45 -6.69
CA GLY A 321 20.32 7.01 -5.34
C GLY A 321 21.34 6.28 -4.47
N PHE A 322 21.30 4.95 -4.48
CA PHE A 322 22.25 4.11 -3.76
C PHE A 322 23.68 4.38 -4.21
N HIS A 323 23.94 4.46 -5.52
CA HIS A 323 25.26 4.71 -6.09
C HIS A 323 25.90 6.02 -5.62
N ARG A 324 25.11 7.10 -5.51
CA ARG A 324 25.63 8.42 -5.13
C ARG A 324 26.16 8.44 -3.70
N GLU A 325 25.51 7.72 -2.80
CA GLU A 325 25.74 7.83 -1.36
C GLU A 325 26.54 6.66 -0.78
N ALA A 326 26.58 5.53 -1.48
CA ALA A 326 27.37 4.39 -1.06
C ALA A 326 28.87 4.65 -1.32
N PRO A 327 29.76 4.52 -0.31
CA PRO A 327 31.19 4.68 -0.53
C PRO A 327 31.71 3.67 -1.57
N GLY A 328 32.27 4.17 -2.68
CA GLY A 328 32.72 3.31 -3.79
C GLY A 328 31.59 2.84 -4.73
N GLY A 329 30.40 3.42 -4.60
CA GLY A 329 29.29 3.22 -5.53
C GLY A 329 28.74 1.80 -5.55
N VAL A 330 28.18 1.41 -6.70
CA VAL A 330 27.63 0.06 -6.90
C VAL A 330 28.74 -0.95 -7.15
N GLU A 331 29.93 -0.46 -7.54
CA GLU A 331 31.13 -1.22 -7.82
C GLU A 331 31.64 -1.94 -6.57
N ARG A 332 31.58 -1.28 -5.40
CA ARG A 332 31.93 -1.87 -4.12
C ARG A 332 31.17 -3.17 -3.84
N TYR A 333 29.90 -3.22 -4.22
CA TYR A 333 28.98 -4.31 -3.92
C TYR A 333 28.83 -5.29 -5.10
N ALA A 334 29.63 -5.14 -6.16
CA ALA A 334 29.49 -5.95 -7.36
C ALA A 334 29.70 -7.46 -7.09
N ASP A 335 30.55 -7.82 -6.12
CA ASP A 335 30.80 -9.22 -5.79
C ASP A 335 29.65 -9.88 -5.00
N GLU A 336 28.81 -9.08 -4.34
CA GLU A 336 27.59 -9.54 -3.64
C GLU A 336 26.41 -9.77 -4.60
N VAL A 337 26.54 -9.31 -5.85
CA VAL A 337 25.62 -9.61 -6.93
C VAL A 337 26.03 -10.90 -7.64
N ALA A 338 25.03 -11.70 -8.05
CA ALA A 338 25.25 -12.92 -8.81
C ALA A 338 26.14 -12.67 -10.04
N ALA A 339 27.14 -13.52 -10.27
CA ALA A 339 28.16 -13.32 -11.30
C ALA A 339 27.60 -13.02 -12.70
N ARG A 340 26.48 -13.67 -13.07
CA ARG A 340 25.77 -13.46 -14.34
C ARG A 340 25.15 -12.07 -14.49
N ASP A 341 24.79 -11.41 -13.39
CA ASP A 341 24.09 -10.12 -13.37
C ASP A 341 25.09 -8.94 -13.22
N ARG A 342 26.32 -9.19 -12.77
CA ARG A 342 27.37 -8.15 -12.61
C ARG A 342 27.64 -7.30 -13.86
N PRO A 343 27.61 -7.84 -15.10
CA PRO A 343 27.77 -7.02 -16.29
C PRO A 343 26.74 -5.89 -16.37
N ALA A 344 25.52 -6.11 -15.88
CA ALA A 344 24.45 -5.10 -15.91
C ALA A 344 24.75 -3.89 -15.02
N LEU A 345 25.58 -4.01 -13.98
CA LEU A 345 26.04 -2.85 -13.19
C LEU A 345 27.01 -1.96 -13.98
N ARG A 346 27.68 -2.51 -14.99
CA ARG A 346 28.77 -1.85 -15.72
C ARG A 346 28.34 -1.27 -17.05
N THR A 347 27.19 -1.67 -17.61
CA THR A 347 26.71 -1.27 -18.94
C THR A 347 25.19 -1.05 -18.97
N GLY A 348 24.67 -0.60 -20.12
CA GLY A 348 23.22 -0.54 -20.39
C GLY A 348 22.43 0.39 -19.47
N ALA A 349 21.18 -0.01 -19.18
CA ALA A 349 20.19 0.83 -18.50
C ALA A 349 20.60 1.28 -17.10
N VAL A 350 21.37 0.46 -16.36
CA VAL A 350 21.91 0.87 -15.05
C VAL A 350 22.85 2.05 -15.21
N ARG A 351 23.86 1.96 -16.10
CA ARG A 351 24.81 3.06 -16.32
C ARG A 351 24.15 4.32 -16.84
N GLU A 352 23.19 4.17 -17.75
CA GLU A 352 22.39 5.31 -18.22
C GLU A 352 21.66 5.97 -17.05
N ALA A 353 21.05 5.19 -16.15
CA ALA A 353 20.34 5.72 -14.99
C ALA A 353 21.26 6.42 -13.99
N LEU A 354 22.48 5.90 -13.75
CA LEU A 354 23.48 6.54 -12.88
C LEU A 354 23.88 7.93 -13.41
N GLY A 355 23.89 8.12 -14.73
CA GLY A 355 24.20 9.40 -15.39
C GLY A 355 23.03 10.38 -15.46
N VAL A 356 21.84 10.01 -14.97
CA VAL A 356 20.66 10.89 -14.92
C VAL A 356 20.43 11.33 -13.49
N ASP A 357 20.72 12.59 -13.20
CA ASP A 357 20.39 13.21 -11.92
C ASP A 357 18.88 13.19 -11.64
N ARG A 358 18.54 13.39 -10.36
CA ARG A 358 17.16 13.33 -9.87
C ARG A 358 16.28 14.39 -10.53
N GLU A 359 16.75 15.62 -10.61
CA GLU A 359 16.00 16.76 -11.14
C GLU A 359 15.61 16.55 -12.61
N ARG A 360 16.54 16.04 -13.42
CA ARG A 360 16.31 15.72 -14.83
C ARG A 360 15.34 14.57 -14.99
N PHE A 361 15.38 13.56 -14.12
CA PHE A 361 14.40 12.49 -14.12
C PHE A 361 12.99 13.01 -13.76
N GLU A 362 12.88 13.77 -12.68
CA GLU A 362 11.62 14.37 -12.23
C GLU A 362 11.04 15.31 -13.29
N ALA A 363 11.87 16.14 -13.95
CA ALA A 363 11.43 16.99 -15.06
C ALA A 363 10.82 16.18 -16.23
N ARG A 364 11.34 14.98 -16.54
CA ARG A 364 10.73 14.08 -17.53
C ARG A 364 9.37 13.58 -17.08
N MET A 365 9.22 13.23 -15.80
CA MET A 365 7.94 12.81 -15.23
C MET A 365 6.91 13.94 -15.23
N ILE A 366 7.32 15.17 -14.90
CA ILE A 366 6.49 16.38 -15.01
C ILE A 366 6.00 16.58 -16.46
N ASN A 367 6.89 16.43 -17.44
CA ASN A 367 6.51 16.57 -18.85
C ASN A 367 5.52 15.48 -19.30
N ARG A 368 5.71 14.23 -18.84
CA ARG A 368 4.75 13.14 -19.09
C ARG A 368 3.38 13.41 -18.45
N TYR A 369 3.38 13.93 -17.23
CA TYR A 369 2.16 14.34 -16.53
C TYR A 369 1.39 15.40 -17.32
N ARG A 370 2.06 16.50 -17.71
CA ARG A 370 1.46 17.58 -18.50
C ARG A 370 0.91 17.08 -19.83
N ALA A 371 1.69 16.26 -20.55
CA ALA A 371 1.24 15.66 -21.80
C ALA A 371 -0.01 14.77 -21.60
N ALA A 372 -0.06 14.00 -20.51
CA ALA A 372 -1.21 13.16 -20.20
C ALA A 372 -2.46 13.97 -19.80
N LEU A 373 -2.26 15.11 -19.13
CA LEU A 373 -3.29 16.06 -18.74
C LEU A 373 -3.92 16.76 -19.96
N ASP A 374 -3.11 17.14 -20.94
CA ASP A 374 -3.54 17.90 -22.12
C ASP A 374 -4.10 17.03 -23.25
N ALA A 375 -3.81 15.72 -23.26
CA ALA A 375 -4.27 14.77 -24.27
C ALA A 375 -5.73 14.33 -24.04
N GLY A 376 -6.62 15.33 -23.88
CA GLY A 376 -8.05 15.24 -23.63
C GLY A 376 -8.81 14.38 -24.63
#